data_AF-A0A3D3R8L0-F1
#
_entry.id   AF-A0A3D3R8L0-F1
#
_cell.length_a   1.000
_cell.length_b   1.000
_cell.length_c   1.000
_cell.angle_alpha   90.00
_cell.angle_beta   90.00
_cell.angle_gamma   90.00
#
_symmetry.space_group_name_H-M   'P 1'
#
loop_
_entity.id
_entity.type
_entity.pdbx_description
1 polymer ?
#
loop_
_entity_poly.entity_id
_entity_poly.type
_entity_poly.pdbx_seq_one_letter_code
_entity_poly.pdbx_strand_id
1 'polypeptide(L)'
;MSLSHYKSYCGFFLVMLTLCLWEKKVTESAEQFTSHTQLVEHYQFSDQGLELNSESADRLSFDSHTQYRNHPPLAEVDSHLSPEALEKIDLDPVSYNRDEPACVVTLEAEKTKQLELFLGLEGSKQPQDFGVNAHFGSRLHANYGFQIFEDSTLGFQIGTAVNLTDHAVRVTSQVDGASSRTQSFTTLGFFQRHERISWAVVFDYLYQQDYSKVSLSQLRMQGGYALNETQEAGAFFMFPTSGANAEWAGIPVALDPLAQGAFYFRQTWDHAAETTFWLGAAESHGQVNAALGDTSDTNVQIAFGSDFHVPLNKHVALFGQANFIMPSDTGTVDAYLGFAIYPGGNAYGWRKQQYSPVLPVANNTSFAVDLDR
;
A
#
# COMPACT_ATOMS: atom_id res chain seq x y z
N MET A 1 19.12 26.93 -11.33
CA MET A 1 18.31 26.11 -10.41
C MET A 1 19.23 25.35 -9.47
N SER A 2 19.16 25.63 -8.17
CA SER A 2 20.04 25.03 -7.15
C SER A 2 19.42 23.75 -6.60
N LEU A 3 20.12 22.61 -6.76
CA LEU A 3 19.78 21.26 -6.25
C LEU A 3 19.76 21.15 -4.71
N SER A 4 19.86 22.27 -3.98
CA SER A 4 20.03 22.31 -2.52
C SER A 4 18.77 21.87 -1.74
N HIS A 5 17.56 22.06 -2.28
CA HIS A 5 16.32 21.85 -1.51
C HIS A 5 15.65 20.47 -1.69
N TYR A 6 16.07 19.67 -2.68
CA TYR A 6 15.63 18.28 -2.80
C TYR A 6 16.22 17.37 -1.69
N LYS A 7 17.31 17.79 -1.04
CA LYS A 7 18.04 16.96 -0.07
C LYS A 7 17.25 16.65 1.22
N SER A 8 16.40 17.57 1.69
CA SER A 8 15.70 17.36 2.98
C SER A 8 14.56 16.34 2.89
N TYR A 9 13.91 16.23 1.73
CA TYR A 9 12.73 15.36 1.55
C TYR A 9 13.12 13.98 1.03
N CYS A 10 14.13 13.91 0.16
CA CYS A 10 14.85 12.64 -0.07
C CYS A 10 15.34 12.09 1.27
N GLY A 11 15.80 12.94 2.21
CA GLY A 11 16.25 12.51 3.53
C GLY A 11 15.24 11.67 4.31
N PHE A 12 13.97 12.07 4.38
CA PHE A 12 12.96 11.31 5.13
C PHE A 12 12.63 9.96 4.47
N PHE A 13 12.46 9.95 3.14
CA PHE A 13 12.26 8.72 2.38
C PHE A 13 13.49 7.80 2.48
N LEU A 14 14.70 8.37 2.41
CA LEU A 14 15.95 7.63 2.58
C LEU A 14 16.08 7.12 4.01
N VAL A 15 15.64 7.87 5.03
CA VAL A 15 15.65 7.42 6.43
C VAL A 15 14.68 6.27 6.63
N MET A 16 13.45 6.34 6.11
CA MET A 16 12.51 5.20 6.17
C MET A 16 13.03 4.00 5.39
N LEU A 17 13.57 4.20 4.19
CA LEU A 17 14.20 3.15 3.39
C LEU A 17 15.43 2.58 4.12
N THR A 18 16.24 3.42 4.76
CA THR A 18 17.45 3.00 5.50
C THR A 18 17.07 2.28 6.78
N LEU A 19 16.00 2.68 7.47
CA LEU A 19 15.48 1.96 8.64
C LEU A 19 14.96 0.58 8.22
N CYS A 20 14.21 0.48 7.13
CA CYS A 20 13.80 -0.81 6.56
C CYS A 20 14.99 -1.67 6.12
N LEU A 21 15.98 -1.09 5.43
CA LEU A 21 17.17 -1.81 4.98
C LEU A 21 18.11 -2.18 6.15
N TRP A 22 18.18 -1.35 7.19
CA TRP A 22 18.97 -1.61 8.38
C TRP A 22 18.36 -2.75 9.20
N GLU A 23 17.03 -2.77 9.38
CA GLU A 23 16.35 -3.91 9.99
C GLU A 23 16.58 -5.20 9.19
N LYS A 24 16.46 -5.15 7.85
CA LYS A 24 16.77 -6.32 7.00
C LYS A 24 18.19 -6.82 7.20
N LYS A 25 19.17 -5.92 7.36
CA LYS A 25 20.57 -6.28 7.59
C LYS A 25 20.82 -6.88 8.97
N VAL A 26 20.04 -6.49 9.98
CA VAL A 26 20.05 -7.12 11.30
C VAL A 26 19.49 -8.55 11.21
N THR A 27 18.49 -8.78 10.37
CA THR A 27 17.97 -10.13 10.09
C THR A 27 18.95 -10.98 9.27
N GLU A 28 19.58 -10.42 8.23
CA GLU A 28 20.61 -11.10 7.43
C GLU A 28 21.88 -11.43 8.26
N SER A 29 22.22 -10.61 9.26
CA SER A 29 23.30 -10.90 10.23
C SER A 29 23.00 -12.11 11.12
N ALA A 30 21.72 -12.47 11.32
CA ALA A 30 21.33 -13.70 12.00
C ALA A 30 21.35 -14.91 11.04
N GLU A 31 21.08 -14.69 9.74
CA GLU A 31 21.16 -15.72 8.69
C GLU A 31 22.60 -16.11 8.31
N GLN A 32 23.59 -15.22 8.52
CA GLN A 32 24.99 -15.50 8.19
C GLN A 32 25.65 -16.58 9.07
N PHE A 33 24.95 -17.11 10.08
CA PHE A 33 25.39 -18.26 10.87
C PHE A 33 24.90 -19.63 10.34
N THR A 34 24.14 -19.68 9.23
CA THR A 34 23.54 -20.95 8.74
C THR A 34 23.65 -21.22 7.23
N SER A 35 24.49 -20.52 6.46
CA SER A 35 24.59 -20.76 5.00
C SER A 35 25.99 -21.19 4.53
N HIS A 36 26.35 -22.45 4.78
CA HIS A 36 27.25 -23.20 3.91
C HIS A 36 26.62 -24.55 3.57
N THR A 37 25.70 -24.56 2.60
CA THR A 37 25.38 -25.78 1.86
C THR A 37 25.06 -25.38 0.43
N GLN A 38 25.95 -25.80 -0.48
CA GLN A 38 25.87 -25.52 -1.91
C GLN A 38 24.66 -26.24 -2.52
N LEU A 39 23.95 -25.52 -3.39
CA LEU A 39 22.96 -26.03 -4.33
C LEU A 39 23.56 -27.17 -5.17
N VAL A 40 22.95 -28.36 -5.08
CA VAL A 40 23.13 -29.43 -6.06
C VAL A 40 21.99 -29.31 -7.07
N GLU A 41 22.34 -28.89 -8.28
CA GLU A 41 21.45 -28.87 -9.44
C GLU A 41 21.11 -30.29 -9.90
N HIS A 42 19.88 -30.43 -10.42
CA HIS A 42 19.27 -31.64 -10.95
C HIS A 42 20.13 -32.38 -11.99
N TYR A 43 20.58 -33.60 -11.66
CA TYR A 43 20.62 -34.75 -12.58
C TYR A 43 20.48 -36.06 -11.78
N GLN A 44 19.60 -36.95 -12.21
CA GLN A 44 19.68 -38.38 -11.86
C GLN A 44 20.24 -39.14 -13.06
N PHE A 45 21.37 -39.81 -12.84
CA PHE A 45 21.84 -40.90 -13.68
C PHE A 45 21.24 -42.22 -13.16
N SER A 46 20.82 -43.10 -14.07
CA SER A 46 20.72 -44.53 -13.80
C SER A 46 21.73 -45.28 -14.67
N ASP A 47 22.21 -46.43 -14.17
CA ASP A 47 23.26 -47.24 -14.80
C ASP A 47 22.83 -48.01 -16.06
N GLN A 48 21.62 -47.79 -16.58
CA GLN A 48 21.17 -48.40 -17.83
C GLN A 48 20.29 -47.44 -18.63
N GLY A 49 20.90 -46.71 -19.57
CA GLY A 49 20.30 -46.23 -20.83
C GLY A 49 19.03 -45.37 -20.77
N LEU A 50 19.07 -44.22 -21.44
CA LEU A 50 17.92 -43.34 -21.65
C LEU A 50 16.97 -43.96 -22.70
N GLU A 51 15.86 -44.57 -22.27
CA GLU A 51 14.73 -44.91 -23.14
C GLU A 51 13.47 -44.13 -22.71
N LEU A 52 13.00 -43.26 -23.60
CA LEU A 52 11.69 -42.62 -23.49
C LEU A 52 10.65 -43.55 -24.12
N ASN A 53 9.80 -44.17 -23.29
CA ASN A 53 8.62 -44.86 -23.78
C ASN A 53 7.44 -43.89 -23.91
N SER A 54 7.01 -43.68 -25.14
CA SER A 54 5.94 -42.78 -25.54
C SER A 54 4.59 -43.49 -25.59
N GLU A 55 3.97 -43.80 -24.44
CA GLU A 55 2.55 -44.24 -24.38
C GLU A 55 2.06 -44.41 -22.93
N SER A 56 1.92 -43.33 -22.16
CA SER A 56 1.07 -43.32 -20.93
C SER A 56 0.82 -41.90 -20.38
N ALA A 57 0.53 -40.95 -21.27
CA ALA A 57 -0.08 -39.68 -20.89
C ALA A 57 -1.60 -39.85 -20.89
N ASP A 58 -2.14 -40.63 -19.95
CA ASP A 58 -3.56 -40.58 -19.59
C ASP A 58 -3.78 -41.36 -18.28
N ARG A 59 -4.46 -40.69 -17.33
CA ARG A 59 -4.92 -41.17 -16.03
C ARG A 59 -3.91 -41.20 -14.88
N LEU A 60 -3.93 -40.12 -14.08
CA LEU A 60 -3.76 -40.23 -12.63
C LEU A 60 -4.86 -39.39 -11.94
N SER A 61 -5.92 -40.10 -11.53
CA SER A 61 -6.85 -39.68 -10.49
C SER A 61 -6.74 -40.70 -9.35
N PHE A 62 -6.30 -40.28 -8.17
CA PHE A 62 -6.51 -40.94 -6.87
C PHE A 62 -6.08 -39.93 -5.79
N ASP A 63 -6.59 -39.89 -4.57
CA ASP A 63 -7.87 -40.25 -3.93
C ASP A 63 -7.73 -39.67 -2.52
N SER A 64 -8.83 -39.16 -1.99
CA SER A 64 -8.96 -38.53 -0.69
C SER A 64 -9.07 -39.57 0.41
N HIS A 65 -7.96 -40.16 0.88
CA HIS A 65 -7.89 -40.79 2.20
C HIS A 65 -6.45 -41.14 2.61
N THR A 66 -5.75 -40.20 3.24
CA THR A 66 -4.59 -40.53 4.08
C THR A 66 -4.88 -40.06 5.50
N GLN A 67 -5.46 -40.96 6.30
CA GLN A 67 -5.47 -40.81 7.75
C GLN A 67 -4.05 -41.03 8.27
N TYR A 68 -3.41 -39.98 8.78
CA TYR A 68 -2.22 -40.13 9.62
C TYR A 68 -2.64 -40.68 10.98
N ARG A 69 -2.57 -42.01 11.13
CA ARG A 69 -2.68 -42.70 12.41
C ARG A 69 -1.26 -42.99 12.92
N ASN A 70 -0.97 -42.50 14.12
CA ASN A 70 0.25 -42.74 14.92
C ASN A 70 1.44 -41.81 14.65
N HIS A 71 1.37 -40.58 15.17
CA HIS A 71 2.58 -39.90 15.64
C HIS A 71 2.71 -40.09 17.17
N PRO A 72 3.89 -40.39 17.71
CA PRO A 72 4.13 -40.32 19.15
C PRO A 72 4.04 -38.85 19.61
N PRO A 73 3.67 -38.59 20.88
CA PRO A 73 3.65 -37.23 21.40
C PRO A 73 5.06 -36.64 21.33
N LEU A 74 5.19 -35.48 20.66
CA LEU A 74 6.38 -34.65 20.73
C LEU A 74 6.65 -34.34 22.20
N ALA A 75 7.77 -34.82 22.71
CA ALA A 75 8.24 -34.44 24.03
C ALA A 75 8.56 -32.94 24.00
N GLU A 76 7.91 -32.16 24.86
CA GLU A 76 8.36 -30.81 25.20
C GLU A 76 9.80 -30.92 25.73
N VAL A 77 10.75 -30.41 24.94
CA VAL A 77 12.14 -30.25 25.39
C VAL A 77 12.20 -28.95 26.17
N ASP A 78 12.10 -29.07 27.49
CA ASP A 78 12.33 -27.98 28.44
C ASP A 78 13.78 -27.49 28.30
N SER A 79 13.97 -26.30 27.74
CA SER A 79 15.28 -25.74 27.44
C SER A 79 15.93 -25.10 28.68
N HIS A 80 16.55 -25.93 29.52
CA HIS A 80 17.45 -25.50 30.61
C HIS A 80 18.83 -26.17 30.52
N LEU A 81 19.41 -26.25 29.31
CA LEU A 81 20.78 -26.72 29.14
C LEU A 81 21.76 -25.55 29.32
N SER A 82 22.72 -25.71 30.23
CA SER A 82 23.80 -24.74 30.42
C SER A 82 24.76 -24.78 29.21
N PRO A 83 25.50 -23.69 28.93
CA PRO A 83 26.46 -23.65 27.82
C PRO A 83 27.49 -24.79 27.84
N GLU A 84 27.91 -25.25 29.02
CA GLU A 84 28.83 -26.39 29.20
C GLU A 84 28.20 -27.75 28.86
N ALA A 85 26.87 -27.86 28.93
CA ALA A 85 26.16 -29.08 28.54
C ALA A 85 26.04 -29.21 27.02
N LEU A 86 25.97 -28.09 26.29
CA LEU A 86 25.94 -28.07 24.83
C LEU A 86 27.29 -28.47 24.21
N GLU A 87 28.41 -28.15 24.88
CA GLU A 87 29.76 -28.46 24.39
C GLU A 87 30.13 -29.95 24.52
N LYS A 88 29.36 -30.72 25.31
CA LYS A 88 29.54 -32.18 25.48
C LYS A 88 28.57 -33.02 24.66
N ILE A 89 27.72 -32.40 23.84
CA ILE A 89 26.89 -33.14 22.89
C ILE A 89 27.83 -33.58 21.76
N ASP A 90 28.33 -34.80 21.89
CA ASP A 90 29.02 -35.51 20.81
C ASP A 90 27.96 -35.77 19.74
N LEU A 91 27.91 -34.88 18.74
CA LEU A 91 27.07 -35.06 17.57
C LEU A 91 27.70 -36.18 16.76
N ASP A 92 27.33 -37.43 17.08
CA ASP A 92 27.53 -38.56 16.19
C ASP A 92 27.12 -38.12 14.78
N PRO A 93 27.87 -38.49 13.72
CA PRO A 93 27.52 -38.14 12.35
C PRO A 93 26.12 -38.67 12.08
N VAL A 94 25.15 -37.76 12.11
CA VAL A 94 23.74 -38.05 11.89
C VAL A 94 23.68 -38.71 10.52
N SER A 95 23.39 -40.01 10.51
CA SER A 95 23.11 -40.71 9.27
C SER A 95 21.86 -40.04 8.70
N TYR A 96 22.05 -39.28 7.62
CA TYR A 96 20.92 -38.74 6.86
C TYR A 96 20.14 -39.93 6.32
N ASN A 97 19.10 -40.32 7.06
CA ASN A 97 18.12 -41.25 6.57
C ASN A 97 17.41 -40.54 5.41
N ARG A 98 17.62 -41.02 4.17
CA ARG A 98 17.03 -40.43 2.95
C ARG A 98 15.50 -40.35 3.01
N ASP A 99 14.90 -41.07 3.94
CA ASP A 99 13.46 -41.19 4.11
C ASP A 99 12.89 -40.29 5.24
N GLU A 100 13.74 -39.54 5.96
CA GLU A 100 13.26 -38.55 6.93
C GLU A 100 13.23 -37.15 6.32
N PRO A 101 12.07 -36.47 6.32
CA PRO A 101 11.95 -35.14 5.73
C PRO A 101 12.83 -34.17 6.49
N ALA A 102 13.72 -33.48 5.76
CA ALA A 102 14.52 -32.39 6.30
C ALA A 102 13.61 -31.44 7.10
N CYS A 103 14.00 -31.12 8.33
CA CYS A 103 13.32 -30.14 9.15
C CYS A 103 13.34 -28.79 8.42
N VAL A 104 12.25 -28.48 7.71
CA VAL A 104 12.09 -27.18 7.05
C VAL A 104 11.73 -26.19 8.15
N VAL A 105 12.75 -25.54 8.71
CA VAL A 105 12.57 -24.37 9.57
C VAL A 105 11.97 -23.28 8.68
N THR A 106 10.65 -23.18 8.71
CA THR A 106 9.95 -22.10 8.02
C THR A 106 10.04 -20.91 8.96
N LEU A 107 10.91 -19.94 8.65
CA LEU A 107 10.89 -18.65 9.31
C LEU A 107 9.52 -18.03 9.04
N GLU A 108 8.62 -18.06 10.03
CA GLU A 108 7.35 -17.35 9.93
C GLU A 108 7.69 -15.87 9.81
N ALA A 109 7.38 -15.27 8.65
CA ALA A 109 7.43 -13.82 8.50
C ALA A 109 6.69 -13.19 9.68
N GLU A 110 7.29 -12.16 10.29
CA GLU A 110 6.75 -11.51 11.49
C GLU A 110 5.36 -10.95 11.17
N LYS A 111 4.31 -11.73 11.49
CA LYS A 111 2.92 -11.46 11.06
C LYS A 111 2.42 -10.10 11.55
N THR A 112 3.06 -9.55 12.59
CA THR A 112 2.77 -8.30 13.28
C THR A 112 3.16 -7.04 12.51
N LYS A 113 3.94 -7.16 11.44
CA LYS A 113 4.46 -6.02 10.66
C LYS A 113 4.19 -6.19 9.18
N GLN A 114 3.72 -5.14 8.54
CA GLN A 114 3.26 -5.18 7.17
C GLN A 114 3.74 -3.96 6.40
N LEU A 115 4.53 -4.17 5.35
CA LEU A 115 5.08 -3.12 4.49
C LEU A 115 4.55 -3.26 3.06
N GLU A 116 4.01 -2.17 2.54
CA GLU A 116 3.70 -1.97 1.13
C GLU A 116 4.58 -0.84 0.58
N LEU A 117 5.22 -1.09 -0.55
CA LEU A 117 5.86 -0.08 -1.38
C LEU A 117 5.06 0.07 -2.67
N PHE A 118 5.05 1.25 -3.26
CA PHE A 118 4.34 1.49 -4.50
C PHE A 118 5.14 2.36 -5.45
N LEU A 119 5.03 2.04 -6.74
CA LEU A 119 5.52 2.83 -7.85
C LEU A 119 4.46 2.82 -8.96
N GLY A 120 4.05 3.99 -9.40
CA GLY A 120 3.03 4.12 -10.44
C GLY A 120 2.99 5.47 -11.12
N LEU A 121 1.97 5.62 -11.95
CA LEU A 121 1.60 6.84 -12.63
C LEU A 121 0.49 7.53 -11.84
N GLU A 122 0.53 8.86 -11.78
CA GLU A 122 -0.49 9.71 -11.16
C GLU A 122 -1.03 10.67 -12.21
N GLY A 123 -2.36 10.79 -12.28
CA GLY A 123 -3.08 11.82 -13.01
C GLY A 123 -4.02 12.55 -12.04
N SER A 124 -4.02 13.88 -12.08
CA SER A 124 -4.90 14.67 -11.20
C SER A 124 -5.39 15.94 -11.90
N LYS A 125 -6.65 16.28 -11.65
CA LYS A 125 -7.25 17.57 -11.98
C LYS A 125 -8.17 17.92 -10.83
N GLN A 126 -7.94 19.08 -10.23
CA GLN A 126 -8.69 19.54 -9.06
C GLN A 126 -9.10 21.01 -9.21
N PRO A 127 -10.06 21.52 -8.40
CA PRO A 127 -10.40 22.95 -8.39
C PRO A 127 -9.19 23.88 -8.19
N GLN A 128 -8.21 23.48 -7.37
CA GLN A 128 -6.92 24.18 -7.20
C GLN A 128 -6.09 24.38 -8.48
N ASP A 129 -6.45 23.70 -9.57
CA ASP A 129 -5.83 23.83 -10.89
C ASP A 129 -6.57 24.84 -11.79
N PHE A 130 -7.42 25.69 -11.19
CA PHE A 130 -8.16 26.79 -11.82
C PHE A 130 -9.04 26.34 -13.00
N GLY A 131 -9.48 25.09 -13.01
CA GLY A 131 -10.28 24.46 -14.08
C GLY A 131 -9.55 24.29 -15.43
N VAL A 132 -8.35 24.85 -15.59
CA VAL A 132 -7.63 24.95 -16.88
C VAL A 132 -6.41 24.03 -16.96
N ASN A 133 -5.94 23.50 -15.83
CA ASN A 133 -4.78 22.64 -15.78
C ASN A 133 -5.14 21.24 -15.28
N ALA A 134 -4.24 20.30 -15.56
CA ALA A 134 -4.22 18.95 -15.04
C ALA A 134 -2.76 18.54 -14.89
N HIS A 135 -2.48 17.58 -14.02
CA HIS A 135 -1.14 17.15 -13.70
C HIS A 135 -1.00 15.67 -14.00
N PHE A 136 0.13 15.29 -14.59
CA PHE A 136 0.45 13.89 -14.87
C PHE A 136 1.91 13.61 -14.57
N GLY A 137 2.20 12.44 -14.03
CA GLY A 137 3.56 12.04 -13.74
C GLY A 137 3.64 10.74 -12.96
N SER A 138 4.55 10.68 -11.99
CA SER A 138 4.82 9.48 -11.21
C SER A 138 4.46 9.64 -9.74
N ARG A 139 4.19 8.50 -9.10
CA ARG A 139 3.94 8.37 -7.69
C ARG A 139 4.81 7.28 -7.09
N LEU A 140 5.36 7.58 -5.92
CA LEU A 140 6.06 6.65 -5.04
C LEU A 140 5.41 6.70 -3.66
N HIS A 141 5.15 5.55 -3.03
CA HIS A 141 4.77 5.54 -1.61
C HIS A 141 5.31 4.35 -0.85
N ALA A 142 5.36 4.50 0.47
CA ALA A 142 5.58 3.44 1.43
C ALA A 142 4.48 3.52 2.49
N ASN A 143 3.85 2.38 2.80
CA ASN A 143 2.79 2.26 3.80
C ASN A 143 3.14 1.12 4.75
N TYR A 144 3.26 1.43 6.04
CA TYR A 144 3.71 0.49 7.05
C TYR A 144 2.68 0.39 8.17
N GLY A 145 2.24 -0.84 8.45
CA GLY A 145 1.34 -1.18 9.54
C GLY A 145 2.03 -2.10 10.53
N PHE A 146 1.84 -1.85 11.83
CA PHE A 146 2.37 -2.73 12.87
C PHE A 146 1.46 -2.80 14.09
N GLN A 147 1.52 -3.92 14.81
CA GLN A 147 0.81 -4.13 16.07
C GLN A 147 1.34 -3.21 17.18
N ILE A 148 0.45 -2.60 17.98
CA ILE A 148 0.85 -1.73 19.10
C ILE A 148 1.05 -2.52 20.40
N PHE A 149 0.18 -3.50 20.68
CA PHE A 149 0.22 -4.32 21.89
C PHE A 149 0.15 -5.79 21.53
N GLU A 150 0.99 -6.63 22.12
CA GLU A 150 1.15 -8.06 21.79
C GLU A 150 -0.17 -8.87 21.79
N ASP A 151 -1.10 -8.53 22.69
CA ASP A 151 -2.40 -9.21 22.82
C ASP A 151 -3.57 -8.45 22.17
N SER A 152 -3.30 -7.41 21.38
CA SER A 152 -4.32 -6.58 20.76
C SER A 152 -4.31 -6.69 19.25
N THR A 153 -5.50 -6.64 18.64
CA THR A 153 -5.66 -6.48 17.19
C THR A 153 -5.48 -5.03 16.72
N LEU A 154 -5.20 -4.09 17.64
CA LEU A 154 -5.00 -2.68 17.33
C LEU A 154 -3.62 -2.47 16.67
N GLY A 155 -3.65 -1.89 15.48
CA GLY A 155 -2.47 -1.52 14.71
C GLY A 155 -2.27 -0.01 14.62
N PHE A 156 -1.00 0.37 14.38
CA PHE A 156 -0.61 1.72 14.00
C PHE A 156 -0.17 1.74 12.54
N GLN A 157 -0.57 2.77 11.80
CA GLN A 157 -0.20 3.02 10.42
C GLN A 157 0.68 4.27 10.33
N ILE A 158 1.79 4.14 9.59
CA ILE A 158 2.60 5.25 9.12
C ILE A 158 2.88 5.09 7.62
N GLY A 159 2.65 6.15 6.87
CA GLY A 159 2.90 6.13 5.43
C GLY A 159 3.38 7.47 4.90
N THR A 160 4.10 7.43 3.79
CA THR A 160 4.53 8.62 3.06
C THR A 160 4.48 8.39 1.57
N ALA A 161 4.15 9.42 0.81
CA ALA A 161 4.13 9.39 -0.64
C ALA A 161 4.71 10.66 -1.24
N VAL A 162 5.24 10.55 -2.46
CA VAL A 162 5.67 11.67 -3.28
C VAL A 162 5.07 11.52 -4.67
N ASN A 163 4.40 12.57 -5.12
CA ASN A 163 3.95 12.73 -6.51
C ASN A 163 4.88 13.73 -7.21
N LEU A 164 5.43 13.32 -8.34
CA LEU A 164 6.28 14.13 -9.22
C LEU A 164 5.55 14.29 -10.54
N THR A 165 4.91 15.44 -10.75
CA THR A 165 4.00 15.67 -11.88
C THR A 165 4.36 16.92 -12.65
N ASP A 166 4.16 16.89 -13.96
CA ASP A 166 4.23 18.05 -14.83
C ASP A 166 2.81 18.48 -15.23
N HIS A 167 2.66 19.75 -15.63
CA HIS A 167 1.40 20.26 -16.15
C HIS A 167 1.10 19.60 -17.51
N ALA A 168 -0.03 18.92 -17.60
CA ALA A 168 -0.51 18.30 -18.83
C ALA A 168 -0.99 19.34 -19.86
N VAL A 169 -1.29 20.56 -19.40
CA VAL A 169 -1.74 21.69 -20.25
C VAL A 169 -0.86 22.91 -20.00
N ARG A 170 -0.50 23.63 -21.06
CA ARG A 170 0.48 24.74 -21.00
C ARG A 170 -0.08 26.10 -20.51
N VAL A 171 -1.31 26.18 -20.02
CA VAL A 171 -1.93 27.48 -19.68
C VAL A 171 -1.21 28.14 -18.51
N THR A 172 -1.05 27.44 -17.40
CA THR A 172 -0.37 27.91 -16.18
C THR A 172 1.11 28.23 -16.41
N SER A 173 1.83 27.40 -17.16
CA SER A 173 3.25 27.65 -17.49
C SER A 173 3.48 28.92 -18.33
N GLN A 174 2.48 29.36 -19.09
CA GLN A 174 2.56 30.61 -19.85
C GLN A 174 2.24 31.85 -19.01
N VAL A 175 1.39 31.70 -17.99
CA VAL A 175 0.92 32.82 -17.15
C VAL A 175 1.88 33.07 -15.97
N ASP A 176 2.25 32.02 -15.24
CA ASP A 176 2.97 32.13 -13.96
C ASP A 176 4.34 31.44 -13.97
N GLY A 177 4.68 30.75 -15.07
CA GLY A 177 5.98 30.08 -15.23
C GLY A 177 6.15 28.78 -14.44
N ALA A 178 5.18 28.40 -13.61
CA ALA A 178 5.13 27.08 -12.99
C ALA A 178 4.90 26.01 -14.07
N SER A 179 5.77 25.00 -14.13
CA SER A 179 5.70 23.91 -15.11
C SER A 179 5.49 22.53 -14.49
N SER A 180 5.71 22.42 -13.18
CA SER A 180 5.69 21.16 -12.45
C SER A 180 5.15 21.34 -11.04
N ARG A 181 4.55 20.27 -10.54
CA ARG A 181 4.00 20.15 -9.18
C ARG A 181 4.65 18.98 -8.47
N THR A 182 5.18 19.23 -7.28
CA THR A 182 5.65 18.19 -6.36
C THR A 182 4.78 18.18 -5.13
N GLN A 183 4.21 17.03 -4.80
CA GLN A 183 3.38 16.84 -3.61
C GLN A 183 3.97 15.74 -2.74
N SER A 184 4.04 15.99 -1.44
CA SER A 184 4.48 15.04 -0.43
C SER A 184 3.36 14.81 0.56
N PHE A 185 2.96 13.56 0.71
CA PHE A 185 1.93 13.14 1.65
C PHE A 185 2.53 12.39 2.82
N THR A 186 1.98 12.58 4.01
CA THR A 186 2.27 11.81 5.22
C THR A 186 0.96 11.38 5.85
N THR A 187 0.83 10.09 6.18
CA THR A 187 -0.34 9.51 6.82
C THR A 187 0.08 8.87 8.14
N LEU A 188 -0.63 9.18 9.22
CA LEU A 188 -0.40 8.62 10.56
C LEU A 188 -1.73 8.25 11.19
N GLY A 189 -1.86 7.07 11.80
CA GLY A 189 -3.08 6.78 12.54
C GLY A 189 -3.20 5.37 13.06
N PHE A 190 -4.41 5.07 13.52
CA PHE A 190 -4.75 3.80 14.14
C PHE A 190 -5.73 3.04 13.26
N PHE A 191 -5.63 1.72 13.32
CA PHE A 191 -6.57 0.85 12.65
C PHE A 191 -6.76 -0.44 13.44
N GLN A 192 -7.86 -1.13 13.15
CA GLN A 192 -8.12 -2.45 13.70
C GLN A 192 -8.85 -3.27 12.65
N ARG A 193 -8.48 -4.56 12.56
CA ARG A 193 -9.29 -5.59 11.92
C ARG A 193 -9.58 -6.67 12.94
N HIS A 194 -10.85 -6.93 13.18
CA HIS A 194 -11.28 -7.95 14.10
C HIS A 194 -12.48 -8.68 13.53
N GLU A 195 -12.30 -9.96 13.22
CA GLU A 195 -13.30 -10.83 12.60
C GLU A 195 -13.88 -10.22 11.32
N ARG A 196 -15.07 -9.63 11.40
CA ARG A 196 -15.80 -9.02 10.29
C ARG A 196 -15.71 -7.51 10.26
N ILE A 197 -15.20 -6.87 11.31
CA ILE A 197 -15.18 -5.41 11.42
C ILE A 197 -13.77 -4.91 11.14
N SER A 198 -13.66 -3.91 10.28
CA SER A 198 -12.44 -3.16 10.06
C SER A 198 -12.71 -1.67 10.26
N TRP A 199 -11.78 -0.96 10.88
CA TRP A 199 -11.85 0.50 10.94
C TRP A 199 -10.47 1.13 10.97
N ALA A 200 -10.39 2.39 10.54
CA ALA A 200 -9.21 3.22 10.69
C ALA A 200 -9.57 4.70 10.86
N VAL A 201 -8.69 5.40 11.58
CA VAL A 201 -8.70 6.85 11.71
C VAL A 201 -7.26 7.32 11.53
N VAL A 202 -7.03 8.15 10.52
CA VAL A 202 -5.70 8.66 10.17
C VAL A 202 -5.72 10.17 10.00
N PHE A 203 -4.63 10.80 10.40
CA PHE A 203 -4.29 12.18 10.08
C PHE A 203 -3.42 12.17 8.83
N ASP A 204 -3.83 12.94 7.82
CA ASP A 204 -3.08 13.12 6.58
C ASP A 204 -2.56 14.55 6.50
N TYR A 205 -1.29 14.68 6.11
CA TYR A 205 -0.61 15.95 5.90
C TYR A 205 -0.09 16.00 4.46
N LEU A 206 -0.40 17.09 3.76
CA LEU A 206 0.05 17.38 2.42
C LEU A 206 0.97 18.60 2.46
N TYR A 207 2.19 18.46 1.95
CA TYR A 207 3.04 19.58 1.56
C TYR A 207 3.15 19.59 0.04
N GLN A 208 2.89 20.72 -0.60
CA GLN A 208 3.03 20.85 -2.05
C GLN A 208 3.80 22.09 -2.46
N GLN A 209 4.49 21.95 -3.59
CA GLN A 209 5.16 23.02 -4.30
C GLN A 209 4.71 22.99 -5.76
N ASP A 210 3.99 24.04 -6.16
CA ASP A 210 3.55 24.31 -7.54
C ASP A 210 3.80 25.80 -7.85
N TYR A 211 2.75 26.61 -8.06
CA TYR A 211 2.84 28.08 -8.14
C TYR A 211 3.18 28.73 -6.79
N SER A 212 2.79 28.08 -5.68
CA SER A 212 3.16 28.47 -4.32
C SER A 212 3.57 27.24 -3.51
N LYS A 213 4.08 27.48 -2.31
CA LYS A 213 4.34 26.45 -1.30
C LYS A 213 3.23 26.47 -0.27
N VAL A 214 2.49 25.38 -0.17
CA VAL A 214 1.40 25.26 0.80
C VAL A 214 1.44 23.95 1.55
N SER A 215 0.87 23.98 2.75
CA SER A 215 0.69 22.83 3.61
C SER A 215 -0.78 22.72 3.99
N LEU A 216 -1.36 21.54 3.78
CA LEU A 216 -2.76 21.24 4.05
C LEU A 216 -2.83 20.00 4.94
N SER A 217 -3.92 19.85 5.69
CA SER A 217 -4.14 18.64 6.48
C SER A 217 -5.61 18.25 6.57
N GLN A 218 -5.87 16.96 6.75
CA GLN A 218 -7.21 16.41 6.96
C GLN A 218 -7.18 15.22 7.93
N LEU A 219 -8.35 14.89 8.46
CA LEU A 219 -8.64 13.67 9.21
C LEU A 219 -9.45 12.72 8.31
N ARG A 220 -8.96 11.51 8.08
CA ARG A 220 -9.62 10.50 7.24
C ARG A 220 -10.00 9.28 8.07
N MET A 221 -11.23 8.81 7.89
CA MET A 221 -11.79 7.68 8.61
C MET A 221 -12.39 6.67 7.63
N GLN A 222 -12.31 5.38 7.96
CA GLN A 222 -12.98 4.31 7.22
C GLN A 222 -13.49 3.27 8.19
N GLY A 223 -14.69 2.74 7.94
CA GLY A 223 -15.24 1.59 8.63
C GLY A 223 -15.85 0.60 7.63
N GLY A 224 -15.60 -0.69 7.83
CA GLY A 224 -16.05 -1.77 6.97
C GLY A 224 -16.60 -2.96 7.75
N TYR A 225 -17.55 -3.66 7.13
CA TYR A 225 -18.15 -4.89 7.64
C TYR A 225 -18.13 -5.98 6.56
N ALA A 226 -17.46 -7.09 6.85
CA ALA A 226 -17.44 -8.27 5.99
C ALA A 226 -18.81 -8.97 6.04
N LEU A 227 -19.54 -8.89 4.93
CA LEU A 227 -20.82 -9.55 4.74
C LEU A 227 -20.64 -11.08 4.65
N ASN A 228 -19.54 -11.51 4.03
CA ASN A 228 -19.06 -12.89 3.93
C ASN A 228 -17.56 -12.88 3.62
N GLU A 229 -17.00 -14.03 3.25
CA GLU A 229 -15.56 -14.20 2.95
C GLU A 229 -15.08 -13.38 1.74
N THR A 230 -15.98 -12.97 0.86
CA THR A 230 -15.67 -12.32 -0.42
C THR A 230 -16.24 -10.91 -0.54
N GLN A 231 -17.08 -10.47 0.40
CA GLN A 231 -17.82 -9.21 0.30
C GLN A 231 -17.68 -8.38 1.56
N GLU A 232 -17.44 -7.08 1.38
CA GLU A 232 -17.38 -6.08 2.43
C GLU A 232 -18.19 -4.86 2.01
N ALA A 233 -18.94 -4.29 2.94
CA ALA A 233 -19.61 -3.00 2.77
C ALA A 233 -19.13 -2.04 3.86
N GLY A 234 -19.02 -0.76 3.55
CA GLY A 234 -18.52 0.21 4.51
C GLY A 234 -18.75 1.65 4.10
N ALA A 235 -18.10 2.55 4.83
CA ALA A 235 -18.09 3.97 4.55
C ALA A 235 -16.73 4.57 4.87
N PHE A 236 -16.40 5.69 4.22
CA PHE A 236 -15.28 6.53 4.58
C PHE A 236 -15.69 7.99 4.65
N PHE A 237 -14.93 8.77 5.41
CA PHE A 237 -15.11 10.20 5.61
C PHE A 237 -13.76 10.90 5.63
N MET A 238 -13.72 12.12 5.11
CA MET A 238 -12.55 12.99 5.08
C MET A 238 -12.97 14.36 5.57
N PHE A 239 -12.31 14.85 6.60
CA PHE A 239 -12.61 16.11 7.27
C PHE A 239 -11.41 17.05 7.18
N PRO A 240 -11.55 18.24 6.58
CA PRO A 240 -10.47 19.22 6.53
C PRO A 240 -10.04 19.63 7.93
N THR A 241 -8.75 19.80 8.16
CA THR A 241 -8.21 20.29 9.44
C THR A 241 -7.39 21.55 9.30
N SER A 242 -6.75 21.79 8.15
CA SER A 242 -6.09 23.06 7.86
C SER A 242 -6.01 23.36 6.36
N GLY A 243 -6.36 24.59 6.00
CA GLY A 243 -6.10 25.21 4.71
C GLY A 243 -4.82 26.03 4.65
N ALA A 244 -4.59 26.69 3.53
CA ALA A 244 -3.47 27.62 3.32
C ALA A 244 -3.85 28.77 2.37
N ASN A 245 -3.29 29.95 2.62
CA ASN A 245 -3.34 31.06 1.67
C ASN A 245 -2.13 30.97 0.72
N ALA A 246 -2.36 31.25 -0.55
CA ALA A 246 -1.33 31.30 -1.59
C ALA A 246 -1.55 32.52 -2.49
N GLU A 247 -0.65 32.68 -3.45
CA GLU A 247 -0.72 33.72 -4.46
C GLU A 247 -0.47 33.06 -5.82
N TRP A 248 -1.34 33.34 -6.79
CA TRP A 248 -1.20 32.90 -8.17
C TRP A 248 -1.21 34.12 -9.09
N ALA A 249 -0.09 34.39 -9.77
CA ALA A 249 0.06 35.56 -10.64
C ALA A 249 -0.37 36.90 -10.01
N GLY A 250 -0.08 37.12 -8.72
CA GLY A 250 -0.47 38.34 -7.99
C GLY A 250 -1.88 38.33 -7.40
N ILE A 251 -2.65 37.26 -7.64
CA ILE A 251 -4.02 37.10 -7.12
C ILE A 251 -3.95 36.27 -5.85
N PRO A 252 -4.40 36.77 -4.68
CA PRO A 252 -4.49 35.96 -3.48
C PRO A 252 -5.53 34.86 -3.69
N VAL A 253 -5.22 33.66 -3.20
CA VAL A 253 -6.11 32.50 -3.24
C VAL A 253 -6.06 31.78 -1.91
N ALA A 254 -7.16 31.14 -1.52
CA ALA A 254 -7.21 30.20 -0.40
C ALA A 254 -7.37 28.77 -0.94
N LEU A 255 -6.63 27.85 -0.33
CA LEU A 255 -6.67 26.43 -0.65
C LEU A 255 -7.12 25.65 0.58
N ASP A 256 -8.20 24.89 0.44
CA ASP A 256 -8.79 24.12 1.52
C ASP A 256 -9.03 22.68 1.09
N PRO A 257 -8.68 21.67 1.90
CA PRO A 257 -9.13 20.31 1.65
C PRO A 257 -10.66 20.27 1.57
N LEU A 258 -11.21 19.43 0.71
CA LEU A 258 -12.65 19.22 0.62
C LEU A 258 -13.12 18.15 1.60
N ALA A 259 -14.18 18.46 2.34
CA ALA A 259 -14.90 17.45 3.10
C ALA A 259 -15.62 16.50 2.12
N GLN A 260 -15.44 15.19 2.29
CA GLN A 260 -16.15 14.20 1.49
C GLN A 260 -16.45 12.93 2.28
N GLY A 261 -17.50 12.22 1.89
CA GLY A 261 -17.84 10.93 2.47
C GLY A 261 -18.63 10.06 1.49
N ALA A 262 -18.39 8.76 1.53
CA ALA A 262 -19.04 7.82 0.63
C ALA A 262 -19.27 6.46 1.28
N PHE A 263 -20.29 5.77 0.79
CA PHE A 263 -20.47 4.34 1.05
C PHE A 263 -19.75 3.54 -0.02
N TYR A 264 -19.11 2.46 0.37
CA TYR A 264 -18.42 1.56 -0.54
C TYR A 264 -18.90 0.13 -0.43
N PHE A 265 -18.74 -0.58 -1.54
CA PHE A 265 -18.86 -2.03 -1.61
C PHE A 265 -17.59 -2.60 -2.23
N ARG A 266 -17.03 -3.62 -1.59
CA ARG A 266 -15.83 -4.32 -2.03
C ARG A 266 -16.14 -5.79 -2.29
N GLN A 267 -15.70 -6.26 -3.45
CA GLN A 267 -15.73 -7.66 -3.85
C GLN A 267 -14.31 -8.20 -3.96
N THR A 268 -14.04 -9.32 -3.30
CA THR A 268 -12.88 -10.18 -3.58
C THR A 268 -13.31 -11.25 -4.57
N TRP A 269 -12.57 -11.35 -5.67
CA TRP A 269 -12.74 -12.32 -6.74
C TRP A 269 -11.79 -13.50 -6.54
N ASP A 270 -11.87 -14.47 -7.45
CA ASP A 270 -10.90 -15.55 -7.54
C ASP A 270 -9.47 -14.98 -7.67
N HIS A 271 -8.50 -15.75 -7.18
CA HIS A 271 -7.10 -15.33 -7.09
C HIS A 271 -6.84 -14.10 -6.19
N ALA A 272 -7.78 -13.81 -5.28
CA ALA A 272 -7.70 -12.70 -4.33
C ALA A 272 -7.58 -11.32 -4.98
N ALA A 273 -8.02 -11.18 -6.24
CA ALA A 273 -8.22 -9.86 -6.83
C ALA A 273 -9.37 -9.15 -6.10
N GLU A 274 -9.29 -7.85 -5.92
CA GLU A 274 -10.28 -7.06 -5.20
C GLU A 274 -10.67 -5.85 -6.02
N THR A 275 -11.96 -5.52 -6.00
CA THR A 275 -12.49 -4.29 -6.58
C THR A 275 -13.39 -3.61 -5.56
N THR A 276 -13.20 -2.31 -5.37
CA THR A 276 -14.07 -1.48 -4.54
C THR A 276 -14.73 -0.43 -5.41
N PHE A 277 -16.01 -0.16 -5.18
CA PHE A 277 -16.74 0.96 -5.77
C PHE A 277 -17.36 1.78 -4.64
N TRP A 278 -17.43 3.09 -4.82
CA TRP A 278 -18.10 3.96 -3.86
C TRP A 278 -18.93 5.05 -4.53
N LEU A 279 -19.96 5.48 -3.79
CA LEU A 279 -20.83 6.59 -4.13
C LEU A 279 -21.14 7.37 -2.86
N GLY A 280 -21.07 8.69 -2.97
CA GLY A 280 -21.17 9.58 -1.85
C GLY A 280 -21.34 11.03 -2.27
N ALA A 281 -20.94 11.91 -1.36
CA ALA A 281 -21.04 13.34 -1.53
C ALA A 281 -19.75 14.03 -1.06
N ALA A 282 -19.49 15.20 -1.65
CA ALA A 282 -18.51 16.16 -1.20
C ALA A 282 -19.20 17.49 -0.89
N GLU A 283 -18.53 18.29 -0.06
CA GLU A 283 -18.85 19.71 0.11
C GLU A 283 -18.81 20.43 -1.23
N SER A 284 -19.56 21.54 -1.32
CA SER A 284 -19.43 22.44 -2.47
C SER A 284 -17.98 22.88 -2.61
N HIS A 285 -17.48 22.86 -3.84
CA HIS A 285 -16.20 23.47 -4.15
C HIS A 285 -16.40 24.67 -5.07
N GLY A 286 -15.47 25.63 -5.01
CA GLY A 286 -15.43 26.78 -5.89
C GLY A 286 -15.44 26.35 -7.36
N GLN A 287 -16.24 27.02 -8.18
CA GLN A 287 -16.20 26.84 -9.64
C GLN A 287 -15.29 27.89 -10.28
N VAL A 288 -14.05 27.94 -9.81
CA VAL A 288 -13.05 28.91 -10.27
C VAL A 288 -12.46 28.47 -11.59
N ASN A 289 -12.67 29.27 -12.64
CA ASN A 289 -12.09 29.02 -13.96
C ASN A 289 -11.32 30.23 -14.46
N ALA A 290 -10.00 30.10 -14.56
CA ALA A 290 -9.15 31.20 -15.00
C ALA A 290 -9.41 31.66 -16.46
N ALA A 291 -9.97 30.80 -17.31
CA ALA A 291 -10.24 31.12 -18.72
C ALA A 291 -11.66 31.64 -18.98
N LEU A 292 -12.65 31.16 -18.21
CA LEU A 292 -14.08 31.41 -18.48
C LEU A 292 -14.76 32.28 -17.42
N GLY A 293 -14.07 32.62 -16.33
CA GLY A 293 -14.63 33.31 -15.19
C GLY A 293 -15.30 32.36 -14.18
N ASP A 294 -15.54 32.87 -12.98
CA ASP A 294 -16.06 32.08 -11.88
C ASP A 294 -17.58 31.92 -12.01
N THR A 295 -18.08 30.72 -11.72
CA THR A 295 -19.52 30.41 -11.66
C THR A 295 -19.97 30.19 -10.22
N SER A 296 -21.28 30.29 -9.98
CA SER A 296 -21.85 30.09 -8.65
C SER A 296 -21.64 28.66 -8.15
N ASP A 297 -21.31 28.52 -6.88
CA ASP A 297 -21.12 27.22 -6.25
C ASP A 297 -22.36 26.33 -6.35
N THR A 298 -22.12 25.03 -6.49
CA THR A 298 -23.15 24.00 -6.45
C THR A 298 -23.23 23.40 -5.06
N ASN A 299 -24.41 23.41 -4.43
CA ASN A 299 -24.64 22.98 -3.04
C ASN A 299 -23.89 21.71 -2.61
N VAL A 300 -24.29 20.57 -3.15
CA VAL A 300 -23.75 19.25 -2.78
C VAL A 300 -23.33 18.56 -4.05
N GLN A 301 -22.12 18.04 -4.02
CA GLN A 301 -21.48 17.44 -5.17
C GLN A 301 -21.44 15.93 -5.03
N ILE A 302 -21.69 15.23 -6.13
CA ILE A 302 -21.64 13.77 -6.14
C ILE A 302 -20.18 13.35 -6.20
N ALA A 303 -19.76 12.52 -5.24
CA ALA A 303 -18.45 11.90 -5.20
C ALA A 303 -18.58 10.41 -5.50
N PHE A 304 -17.81 9.89 -6.45
CA PHE A 304 -17.81 8.46 -6.77
C PHE A 304 -16.47 8.01 -7.30
N GLY A 305 -16.22 6.71 -7.26
CA GLY A 305 -14.95 6.19 -7.71
C GLY A 305 -14.84 4.69 -7.52
N SER A 306 -13.63 4.21 -7.76
CA SER A 306 -13.30 2.79 -7.62
C SER A 306 -11.82 2.58 -7.37
N ASP A 307 -11.51 1.46 -6.73
CA ASP A 307 -10.15 0.93 -6.63
C ASP A 307 -10.12 -0.52 -7.06
N PHE A 308 -8.91 -1.00 -7.36
CA PHE A 308 -8.65 -2.41 -7.51
C PHE A 308 -7.27 -2.80 -6.99
N HIS A 309 -7.17 -4.05 -6.57
CA HIS A 309 -5.93 -4.71 -6.16
C HIS A 309 -5.89 -6.08 -6.80
N VAL A 310 -4.89 -6.37 -7.62
CA VAL A 310 -4.79 -7.63 -8.36
C VAL A 310 -3.43 -8.26 -8.09
N PRO A 311 -3.33 -9.24 -7.18
CA PRO A 311 -2.08 -9.95 -6.92
C PRO A 311 -1.59 -10.67 -8.17
N LEU A 312 -0.37 -10.34 -8.62
CA LEU A 312 0.29 -11.01 -9.75
C LEU A 312 1.11 -12.22 -9.26
N ASN A 313 1.68 -12.09 -8.07
CA ASN A 313 2.38 -13.14 -7.34
C ASN A 313 2.39 -12.80 -5.85
N LYS A 314 3.16 -13.53 -5.03
CA LYS A 314 3.25 -13.31 -3.57
C LYS A 314 3.76 -11.92 -3.17
N HIS A 315 4.56 -11.26 -4.01
CA HIS A 315 5.25 -10.02 -3.66
C HIS A 315 4.78 -8.81 -4.45
N VAL A 316 4.00 -8.98 -5.52
CA VAL A 316 3.63 -7.90 -6.43
C VAL A 316 2.15 -7.97 -6.77
N ALA A 317 1.48 -6.82 -6.70
CA ALA A 317 0.12 -6.63 -7.19
C ALA A 317 0.03 -5.43 -8.11
N LEU A 318 -0.91 -5.47 -9.07
CA LEU A 318 -1.37 -4.26 -9.75
C LEU A 318 -2.34 -3.54 -8.83
N PHE A 319 -2.17 -2.23 -8.67
CA PHE A 319 -3.00 -1.42 -7.79
C PHE A 319 -3.33 -0.09 -8.45
N GLY A 320 -4.60 0.31 -8.35
CA GLY A 320 -5.06 1.58 -8.89
C GLY A 320 -6.33 2.05 -8.20
N GLN A 321 -6.56 3.36 -8.29
CA GLN A 321 -7.69 4.03 -7.71
C GLN A 321 -8.06 5.23 -8.59
N ALA A 322 -9.35 5.53 -8.67
CA ALA A 322 -9.86 6.76 -9.27
C ALA A 322 -10.96 7.35 -8.40
N ASN A 323 -10.99 8.67 -8.26
CA ASN A 323 -12.02 9.41 -7.54
C ASN A 323 -12.47 10.60 -8.38
N PHE A 324 -13.79 10.80 -8.43
CA PHE A 324 -14.45 11.84 -9.19
C PHE A 324 -15.36 12.64 -8.27
N ILE A 325 -15.27 13.98 -8.33
CA ILE A 325 -16.19 14.90 -7.67
C ILE A 325 -16.82 15.79 -8.75
N MET A 326 -18.15 15.78 -8.82
CA MET A 326 -18.91 16.50 -9.85
C MET A 326 -19.20 17.96 -9.46
N PRO A 327 -19.28 18.89 -10.43
CA PRO A 327 -19.23 18.65 -11.86
C PRO A 327 -17.79 18.55 -12.38
N SER A 328 -17.54 17.69 -13.38
CA SER A 328 -16.18 17.33 -13.82
C SER A 328 -15.37 18.45 -14.47
N ASP A 329 -16.01 19.52 -14.92
CA ASP A 329 -15.38 20.67 -15.56
C ASP A 329 -14.58 21.51 -14.56
N THR A 330 -15.14 21.70 -13.36
CA THR A 330 -14.52 22.43 -12.24
C THR A 330 -14.07 21.54 -11.09
N GLY A 331 -14.52 20.29 -11.06
CA GLY A 331 -14.31 19.37 -9.96
C GLY A 331 -13.10 18.48 -10.09
N THR A 332 -13.17 17.38 -9.38
CA THR A 332 -12.02 16.50 -9.18
C THR A 332 -12.07 15.31 -10.14
N VAL A 333 -10.95 15.08 -10.82
CA VAL A 333 -10.69 13.88 -11.62
C VAL A 333 -9.29 13.40 -11.29
N ASP A 334 -9.20 12.51 -10.31
CA ASP A 334 -7.93 11.98 -9.84
C ASP A 334 -7.88 10.48 -10.06
N ALA A 335 -6.72 10.00 -10.53
CA ALA A 335 -6.47 8.58 -10.69
C ALA A 335 -4.98 8.25 -10.59
N TYR A 336 -4.67 7.05 -10.13
CA TYR A 336 -3.33 6.50 -10.22
C TYR A 336 -3.37 5.00 -10.46
N LEU A 337 -2.28 4.49 -11.06
CA LEU A 337 -2.12 3.09 -11.43
C LEU A 337 -0.64 2.71 -11.36
N GLY A 338 -0.35 1.58 -10.74
CA GLY A 338 1.02 1.09 -10.67
C GLY A 338 1.13 -0.28 -10.02
N PHE A 339 2.33 -0.55 -9.52
CA PHE A 339 2.68 -1.80 -8.86
C PHE A 339 2.83 -1.55 -7.36
N ALA A 340 2.10 -2.34 -6.57
CA ALA A 340 2.33 -2.48 -5.15
C ALA A 340 3.26 -3.67 -4.89
N ILE A 341 4.30 -3.46 -4.10
CA ILE A 341 5.35 -4.41 -3.77
C ILE A 341 5.27 -4.70 -2.28
N TYR A 342 5.24 -5.99 -1.94
CA TYR A 342 5.06 -6.54 -0.60
C TYR A 342 6.26 -7.39 -0.25
N PRO A 343 7.31 -6.82 0.39
CA PRO A 343 8.52 -7.57 0.74
C PRO A 343 8.25 -8.79 1.62
N GLY A 344 7.17 -8.79 2.40
CA GLY A 344 6.74 -9.91 3.25
C GLY A 344 6.07 -11.08 2.51
N GLY A 345 5.94 -11.04 1.18
CA GLY A 345 5.41 -12.16 0.39
C GLY A 345 3.91 -12.39 0.56
N ASN A 346 3.17 -11.32 0.83
CA ASN A 346 1.81 -11.35 1.33
C ASN A 346 0.85 -10.48 0.49
N ALA A 347 1.13 -10.34 -0.80
CA ALA A 347 0.27 -9.64 -1.75
C ALA A 347 -1.14 -10.27 -1.82
N TYR A 348 -1.22 -11.61 -1.82
CA TYR A 348 -2.50 -12.31 -1.77
C TYR A 348 -3.21 -12.03 -0.43
N GLY A 349 -4.39 -11.42 -0.50
CA GLY A 349 -5.17 -11.09 0.69
C GLY A 349 -4.56 -9.99 1.55
N TRP A 350 -3.64 -9.16 1.02
CA TRP A 350 -3.04 -8.02 1.72
C TRP A 350 -4.06 -7.21 2.53
N ARG A 351 -5.18 -6.82 1.90
CA ARG A 351 -6.20 -5.98 2.56
C ARG A 351 -6.97 -6.67 3.69
N LYS A 352 -6.90 -8.00 3.79
CA LYS A 352 -7.56 -8.82 4.82
C LYS A 352 -6.64 -9.16 5.99
N GLN A 353 -5.34 -8.91 5.87
CA GLN A 353 -4.39 -9.23 6.94
C GLN A 353 -4.60 -8.31 8.14
N GLN A 354 -4.50 -8.90 9.33
CA GLN A 354 -4.81 -8.23 10.59
C GLN A 354 -4.05 -6.91 10.78
N TYR A 355 -2.77 -6.88 10.42
CA TYR A 355 -1.88 -5.74 10.63
C TYR A 355 -1.48 -5.00 9.35
N SER A 356 -2.11 -5.28 8.20
CA SER A 356 -1.92 -4.42 7.04
C SER A 356 -2.60 -3.07 7.30
N PRO A 357 -2.12 -1.94 6.79
CA PRO A 357 -2.88 -0.69 6.82
C PRO A 357 -4.31 -0.86 6.26
N VAL A 358 -5.33 -0.29 6.91
CA VAL A 358 -6.72 -0.26 6.37
C VAL A 358 -6.85 0.78 5.27
N LEU A 359 -6.20 1.92 5.44
CA LEU A 359 -6.23 3.03 4.49
C LEU A 359 -4.94 3.06 3.67
N PRO A 360 -5.01 3.35 2.35
CA PRO A 360 -3.81 3.68 1.60
C PRO A 360 -3.21 5.01 2.10
N VAL A 361 -1.93 5.24 1.83
CA VAL A 361 -1.32 6.56 2.05
C VAL A 361 -2.11 7.61 1.28
N ALA A 362 -2.32 8.79 1.87
CA ALA A 362 -3.01 9.88 1.20
C ALA A 362 -2.39 10.23 -0.16
N ASN A 363 -3.24 10.77 -1.02
CA ASN A 363 -2.97 11.16 -2.39
C ASN A 363 -4.08 12.09 -2.89
N ASN A 364 -4.01 12.49 -4.16
CA ASN A 364 -5.04 13.34 -4.75
C ASN A 364 -6.45 12.69 -4.72
N THR A 365 -6.56 11.38 -4.99
CA THR A 365 -7.87 10.67 -4.95
C THR A 365 -8.57 10.68 -3.59
N SER A 366 -7.83 10.93 -2.50
CA SER A 366 -8.32 10.97 -1.13
C SER A 366 -8.00 12.28 -0.42
N PHE A 367 -7.55 13.29 -1.16
CA PHE A 367 -7.16 14.61 -0.64
C PHE A 367 -7.45 15.63 -1.74
N ALA A 368 -8.74 15.80 -2.03
CA ALA A 368 -9.21 16.81 -2.98
C ALA A 368 -9.08 18.19 -2.35
N VAL A 369 -8.62 19.17 -3.12
CA VAL A 369 -8.36 20.53 -2.66
C VAL A 369 -9.20 21.52 -3.46
N ASP A 370 -9.96 22.33 -2.74
CA ASP A 370 -10.71 23.45 -3.26
C ASP A 370 -9.84 24.71 -3.38
N LEU A 371 -10.36 25.67 -4.14
CA LEU A 371 -9.78 26.98 -4.37
C LEU A 371 -10.85 28.06 -4.21
N ASP A 372 -10.58 28.99 -3.30
CA ASP A 372 -11.37 30.21 -3.10
C ASP A 372 -10.54 31.47 -3.45
N ARG A 373 -11.18 32.56 -3.86
CA ARG A 373 -10.55 33.78 -4.42
C ARG A 373 -11.02 35.07 -3.78
#